data_AF-A0A1J5IIE0-F1
#
_entry.id   AF-A0A1J5IIE0-F1
#
_cell.length_a   1.000
_cell.length_b   1.000
_cell.length_c   1.000
_cell.angle_alpha   90.00
_cell.angle_beta   90.00
_cell.angle_gamma   90.00
#
_symmetry.space_group_name_H-M   'P 1'
#
loop_
_entity.id
_entity.type
_entity.pdbx_description
1 polymer ?
#
loop_
_entity_poly.entity_id
_entity_poly.type
_entity_poly.pdbx_seq_one_letter_code
_entity_poly.pdbx_strand_id
1 'polypeptide(L)'
;MKSIYDTRRYNAQLLSQYCGSMAAFSERIGRAQTQVSRLIGKNPTRNIGDKLARHLESCFCLPAYWLDRQHHHDLDSIDASLQNFLLNQNKFQELHAFMETIREAIDAGEIDEVIFTQLEEIAKKLKNS
;
A
#
# COMPACT_ATOMS: atom_id res chain seq x y z
N MET A 1 -14.75 13.82 -21.13
CA MET A 1 -15.04 13.20 -19.81
C MET A 1 -14.08 12.03 -19.66
N LYS A 2 -13.12 12.07 -18.73
CA LYS A 2 -12.26 10.91 -18.48
C LYS A 2 -13.11 9.80 -17.86
N SER A 3 -12.96 8.57 -18.34
CA SER A 3 -13.66 7.43 -17.76
C SER A 3 -13.08 7.10 -16.38
N ILE A 4 -13.86 6.47 -15.52
CA ILE A 4 -13.36 5.89 -14.26
C ILE A 4 -12.18 4.93 -14.53
N TYR A 5 -12.18 4.24 -15.67
CA TYR A 5 -11.07 3.37 -16.07
C TYR A 5 -9.79 4.15 -16.38
N ASP A 6 -9.90 5.34 -16.95
CA ASP A 6 -8.75 6.21 -17.22
C ASP A 6 -8.16 6.72 -15.91
N THR A 7 -9.01 7.13 -14.96
CA THR A 7 -8.59 7.56 -13.62
C THR A 7 -7.84 6.45 -12.89
N ARG A 8 -8.41 5.24 -12.83
CA ARG A 8 -7.76 4.09 -12.19
C ARG A 8 -6.45 3.72 -12.84
N ARG A 9 -6.40 3.73 -14.18
CA ARG A 9 -5.18 3.42 -14.93
C ARG A 9 -4.09 4.44 -14.63
N TYR A 10 -4.42 5.72 -14.70
CA TYR A 10 -3.49 6.79 -14.37
C TYR A 10 -2.96 6.60 -12.94
N ASN A 11 -3.83 6.42 -11.97
CA ASN A 11 -3.46 6.19 -10.58
C ASN A 11 -2.56 4.95 -10.39
N ALA A 12 -2.85 3.84 -11.08
CA ALA A 12 -2.01 2.65 -11.04
C ALA A 12 -0.63 2.84 -11.71
N GLN A 13 -0.54 3.69 -12.76
CA GLN A 13 0.74 4.08 -13.36
C GLN A 13 1.59 4.87 -12.38
N LEU A 14 0.99 5.78 -11.61
CA LEU A 14 1.68 6.53 -10.56
C LEU A 14 2.24 5.60 -9.48
N LEU A 15 1.42 4.65 -9.00
CA LEU A 15 1.89 3.63 -8.04
C LEU A 15 3.04 2.78 -8.61
N SER A 16 3.01 2.49 -9.92
CA SER A 16 4.11 1.77 -10.57
C SER A 16 5.39 2.61 -10.67
N GLN A 17 5.27 3.92 -10.87
CA GLN A 17 6.43 4.83 -10.87
C GLN A 17 7.02 4.96 -9.46
N TYR A 18 6.16 5.04 -8.44
CA TYR A 18 6.57 5.02 -7.03
C TYR A 18 7.35 3.74 -6.67
N CYS A 19 6.96 2.58 -7.21
CA CYS A 19 7.72 1.34 -7.04
C CYS A 19 9.09 1.33 -7.76
N GLY A 20 9.43 2.35 -8.55
CA GLY A 20 10.67 2.48 -9.31
C GLY A 20 10.77 1.57 -10.54
N SER A 21 10.02 0.47 -10.61
CA SER A 21 9.96 -0.39 -11.79
C SER A 21 8.63 -1.13 -11.92
N MET A 22 8.31 -1.51 -13.17
CA MET A 22 7.16 -2.37 -13.48
C MET A 22 7.27 -3.75 -12.82
N ALA A 23 8.50 -4.26 -12.67
CA ALA A 23 8.78 -5.54 -12.03
C ALA A 23 8.42 -5.50 -10.54
N ALA A 24 8.90 -4.49 -9.81
CA ALA A 24 8.61 -4.29 -8.39
C ALA A 24 7.11 -4.05 -8.15
N PHE A 25 6.45 -3.28 -9.01
CA PHE A 25 5.00 -3.11 -8.96
C PHE A 25 4.26 -4.45 -9.14
N SER A 26 4.70 -5.26 -10.11
CA SER A 26 4.12 -6.58 -10.41
C SER A 26 4.22 -7.54 -9.23
N GLU A 27 5.39 -7.59 -8.60
CA GLU A 27 5.65 -8.39 -7.41
C GLU A 27 4.76 -7.95 -6.24
N ARG A 28 4.73 -6.64 -5.95
CA ARG A 28 3.93 -6.07 -4.86
C ARG A 28 2.44 -6.38 -4.98
N ILE A 29 1.90 -6.40 -6.19
CA ILE A 29 0.48 -6.69 -6.40
C ILE A 29 0.19 -8.17 -6.65
N GLY A 30 1.20 -9.04 -6.57
CA GLY A 30 1.07 -10.49 -6.75
C GLY A 30 0.58 -10.87 -8.15
N ARG A 31 1.07 -10.21 -9.21
CA ARG A 31 0.68 -10.50 -10.60
C ARG A 31 1.89 -10.70 -11.47
N ALA A 32 1.71 -11.38 -12.61
CA ALA A 32 2.73 -11.50 -13.63
C ALA A 32 2.90 -10.19 -14.42
N GLN A 33 4.13 -9.84 -14.79
CA GLN A 33 4.44 -8.59 -15.50
C GLN A 33 3.68 -8.45 -16.82
N THR A 34 3.39 -9.56 -17.50
CA THR A 34 2.58 -9.59 -18.74
C THR A 34 1.13 -9.13 -18.49
N GLN A 35 0.55 -9.45 -17.32
CA GLN A 35 -0.76 -8.96 -16.92
C GLN A 35 -0.71 -7.47 -16.59
N VAL A 36 0.32 -7.04 -15.87
CA VAL A 36 0.52 -5.63 -15.51
C VAL A 36 0.68 -4.76 -16.76
N SER A 37 1.47 -5.21 -17.73
CA SER A 37 1.66 -4.50 -19.01
C SER A 37 0.34 -4.27 -19.76
N ARG A 38 -0.59 -5.24 -19.72
CA ARG A 38 -1.93 -5.08 -20.31
C ARG A 38 -2.82 -4.08 -19.56
N LEU A 39 -2.52 -3.79 -18.30
CA LEU A 39 -3.31 -2.87 -17.45
C LEU A 39 -2.79 -1.43 -17.55
N ILE A 40 -1.47 -1.24 -17.44
CA ILE A 40 -0.83 0.08 -17.25
C ILE A 40 0.36 0.34 -18.19
N GLY A 41 0.72 -0.60 -19.07
CA GLY A 41 1.82 -0.45 -20.02
C GLY A 41 1.52 0.51 -21.17
N LYS A 42 2.44 0.59 -22.14
CA LYS A 42 2.39 1.54 -23.27
C LYS A 42 1.08 1.49 -24.07
N ASN A 43 0.57 0.27 -24.32
CA ASN A 43 -0.68 0.03 -25.05
C ASN A 43 -1.58 -0.90 -24.21
N PRO A 44 -2.28 -0.36 -23.21
CA PRO A 44 -3.03 -1.19 -22.28
C PRO A 44 -4.34 -1.67 -22.92
N THR A 45 -4.52 -2.99 -22.92
CA THR A 45 -5.66 -3.68 -23.56
C THR A 45 -6.74 -4.09 -22.57
N ARG A 46 -6.51 -3.93 -21.26
CA ARG A 46 -7.47 -4.25 -20.20
C ARG A 46 -7.71 -3.06 -19.27
N ASN A 47 -8.96 -2.92 -18.85
CA ASN A 47 -9.37 -1.93 -17.87
C ASN A 47 -9.17 -2.44 -16.45
N ILE A 48 -9.02 -1.51 -15.51
CA ILE A 48 -9.00 -1.79 -14.07
C ILE A 48 -10.44 -1.73 -13.55
N GLY A 49 -11.05 -2.91 -13.40
CA GLY A 49 -12.38 -3.06 -12.79
C GLY A 49 -12.33 -2.94 -11.26
N ASP A 50 -13.50 -2.91 -10.63
CA ASP A 50 -13.63 -2.61 -9.18
C ASP A 50 -12.82 -3.57 -8.30
N LYS A 51 -12.93 -4.89 -8.54
CA LYS A 51 -12.18 -5.90 -7.78
C LYS A 51 -10.67 -5.68 -7.85
N LEU A 52 -10.16 -5.32 -9.04
CA LEU A 52 -8.74 -5.05 -9.21
C LEU A 52 -8.34 -3.72 -8.57
N ALA A 53 -9.19 -2.69 -8.65
CA ALA A 53 -8.94 -1.43 -7.97
C ALA A 53 -8.83 -1.60 -6.45
N ARG A 54 -9.74 -2.35 -5.82
CA ARG A 54 -9.68 -2.68 -4.39
C ARG A 54 -8.45 -3.49 -4.01
N HIS A 55 -8.08 -4.47 -4.85
CA HIS A 55 -6.85 -5.24 -4.67
C HIS A 55 -5.62 -4.33 -4.67
N LEU A 56 -5.51 -3.45 -5.66
CA LEU A 56 -4.41 -2.48 -5.73
C LEU A 56 -4.38 -1.59 -4.48
N GLU A 57 -5.52 -1.09 -4.02
CA GLU A 57 -5.57 -0.29 -2.79
C GLU A 57 -5.04 -1.07 -1.58
N SER A 58 -5.44 -2.33 -1.42
CA SER A 58 -4.96 -3.17 -0.30
C SER A 58 -3.44 -3.43 -0.36
N CYS A 59 -2.87 -3.69 -1.55
CA CYS A 59 -1.42 -3.90 -1.71
C CYS A 59 -0.58 -2.66 -1.38
N PHE A 60 -1.19 -1.48 -1.42
CA PHE A 60 -0.57 -0.20 -1.13
C PHE A 60 -1.05 0.43 0.18
N CYS A 61 -1.86 -0.30 0.98
CA CYS A 61 -2.47 0.20 2.20
C CYS A 61 -3.22 1.53 2.02
N LEU A 62 -3.86 1.69 0.85
CA LEU A 62 -4.64 2.86 0.47
C LEU A 62 -6.10 2.70 0.91
N PRO A 63 -6.84 3.80 1.09
CA PRO A 63 -8.23 3.74 1.50
C PRO A 63 -9.07 3.24 0.32
N ALA A 64 -10.23 2.68 0.63
CA ALA A 64 -11.19 2.33 -0.40
C ALA A 64 -11.51 3.55 -1.27
N TYR A 65 -11.59 3.34 -2.59
CA TYR A 65 -11.90 4.35 -3.60
C TYR A 65 -10.79 5.37 -3.87
N TRP A 66 -9.56 5.15 -3.37
CA TRP A 66 -8.42 6.00 -3.73
C TRP A 66 -8.12 5.98 -5.22
N LEU A 67 -8.15 4.79 -5.86
CA LEU A 67 -7.92 4.67 -7.30
C LEU A 67 -9.02 5.30 -8.15
N ASP A 68 -10.18 5.61 -7.56
CA ASP A 68 -11.35 6.16 -8.25
C ASP A 68 -11.34 7.70 -8.27
N ARG A 69 -10.47 8.32 -7.46
CA ARG A 69 -10.35 9.77 -7.35
C ARG A 69 -9.27 10.28 -8.29
N GLN A 70 -9.53 11.43 -8.91
CA GLN A 70 -8.56 12.06 -9.80
C GLN A 70 -7.49 12.78 -8.96
N HIS A 71 -6.29 12.22 -8.94
CA HIS A 71 -5.10 12.87 -8.39
C HIS A 71 -4.44 13.66 -9.53
N HIS A 72 -4.22 14.97 -9.34
CA HIS A 72 -3.76 15.85 -10.41
C HIS A 72 -2.29 15.60 -10.80
N HIS A 73 -1.87 16.27 -11.88
CA HIS A 73 -0.77 15.92 -12.78
C HIS A 73 0.65 16.19 -12.24
N ASP A 74 0.87 16.17 -10.93
CA ASP A 74 2.19 16.44 -10.35
C ASP A 74 2.69 15.23 -9.59
N LEU A 75 3.82 14.68 -10.03
CA LEU A 75 4.61 13.72 -9.26
C LEU A 75 4.94 14.29 -7.87
N ASP A 76 5.15 15.59 -7.76
CA ASP A 76 5.29 16.28 -6.48
C ASP A 76 3.99 16.23 -5.64
N SER A 77 2.82 16.29 -6.28
CA SER A 77 1.54 16.10 -5.57
C SER A 77 1.30 14.64 -5.21
N ILE A 78 1.92 13.69 -5.90
CA ILE A 78 1.83 12.26 -5.60
C ILE A 78 2.79 11.91 -4.49
N ASP A 79 4.02 12.41 -4.52
CA ASP A 79 4.91 12.28 -3.38
C ASP A 79 4.33 13.01 -2.20
N ALA A 80 3.75 14.20 -2.33
CA ALA A 80 3.06 14.87 -1.23
C ALA A 80 1.75 14.18 -0.82
N SER A 81 1.01 13.54 -1.74
CA SER A 81 -0.26 12.85 -1.41
C SER A 81 -0.02 11.45 -0.86
N LEU A 82 0.90 10.69 -1.44
CA LEU A 82 1.43 9.44 -0.89
C LEU A 82 2.21 9.73 0.37
N GLN A 83 2.96 10.82 0.51
CA GLN A 83 3.45 11.25 1.81
C GLN A 83 2.27 11.60 2.71
N ASN A 84 1.25 12.36 2.33
CA ASN A 84 0.13 12.60 3.25
C ASN A 84 -0.74 11.34 3.55
N PHE A 85 -0.72 10.32 2.69
CA PHE A 85 -1.51 9.09 2.82
C PHE A 85 -0.71 7.94 3.45
N LEU A 86 0.47 7.65 2.92
CA LEU A 86 1.48 6.77 3.50
C LEU A 86 2.07 7.39 4.76
N LEU A 87 2.27 8.71 4.91
CA LEU A 87 2.54 9.40 6.19
C LEU A 87 1.26 9.81 6.94
N ASN A 88 0.07 9.28 6.62
CA ASN A 88 -0.83 8.95 7.74
C ASN A 88 -0.33 7.69 8.49
N GLN A 89 0.77 7.07 8.04
CA GLN A 89 1.72 6.45 8.95
C GLN A 89 2.40 7.47 9.89
N ASN A 90 2.41 8.81 9.73
CA ASN A 90 2.95 9.72 10.77
C ASN A 90 2.08 9.78 12.02
N LYS A 91 0.78 9.51 11.91
CA LYS A 91 -0.06 9.33 13.10
C LYS A 91 0.28 8.03 13.86
N PHE A 92 1.03 7.15 13.22
CA PHE A 92 1.41 5.82 13.66
C PHE A 92 2.90 5.56 13.39
N GLN A 93 3.75 6.59 13.32
CA GLN A 93 5.13 6.43 12.84
C GLN A 93 5.91 5.65 13.91
N GLU A 94 5.61 6.01 15.15
CA GLU A 94 5.99 5.29 16.35
C GLU A 94 5.44 3.86 16.34
N LEU A 95 4.19 3.64 15.93
CA LEU A 95 3.62 2.29 15.84
C LEU A 95 4.31 1.44 14.76
N HIS A 96 4.61 2.02 13.60
CA HIS A 96 5.33 1.33 12.54
C HIS A 96 6.75 0.98 12.96
N ALA A 97 7.47 1.95 13.56
CA ALA A 97 8.79 1.69 14.12
C ALA A 97 8.74 0.58 15.19
N PHE A 98 7.74 0.61 16.06
CA PHE A 98 7.54 -0.40 17.08
C PHE A 98 7.23 -1.79 16.51
N MET A 99 6.39 -1.86 15.47
CA MET A 99 6.08 -3.12 14.78
C MET A 99 7.31 -3.73 14.10
N GLU A 100 8.18 -2.91 13.50
CA GLU A 100 9.45 -3.38 12.94
C GLU A 100 10.39 -3.91 14.03
N THR A 101 10.51 -3.22 15.16
CA THR A 101 11.31 -3.71 16.30
C THR A 101 10.81 -5.06 16.82
N ILE A 102 9.49 -5.24 16.95
CA ILE A 102 8.91 -6.52 17.36
C ILE A 102 9.23 -7.62 16.34
N ARG A 103 9.09 -7.32 15.05
CA ARG A 103 9.40 -8.28 13.98
C ARG A 103 10.85 -8.74 14.04
N GLU A 104 11.79 -7.81 14.19
CA GLU A 104 13.22 -8.11 14.30
C GLU A 104 13.53 -8.98 15.53
N ALA A 105 12.89 -8.70 16.67
CA ALA A 105 13.06 -9.50 17.89
C ALA A 105 12.47 -10.92 17.75
N ILE A 106 11.36 -11.10 17.00
CA ILE A 106 10.83 -12.43 16.66
C ILE A 106 11.81 -13.18 15.75
N ASP A 107 12.30 -12.52 14.70
CA ASP A 107 13.23 -13.11 13.74
C ASP A 107 14.56 -13.50 14.40
N ALA A 108 15.00 -12.76 15.42
CA ALA A 108 16.16 -13.06 16.24
C ALA A 108 15.91 -14.15 17.31
N GLY A 109 14.65 -14.59 17.49
CA GLY A 109 14.27 -15.57 18.51
C GLY A 109 14.29 -15.02 19.94
N GLU A 110 14.28 -13.69 20.09
CA GLU A 110 14.29 -12.99 21.38
C GLU A 110 12.90 -12.90 22.01
N ILE A 111 11.84 -13.15 21.23
CA ILE A 111 10.47 -13.24 21.73
C ILE A 111 10.05 -14.70 21.81
N ASP A 112 9.93 -15.19 23.03
CA ASP A 112 9.35 -16.48 23.35
C ASP A 112 7.86 -16.37 23.74
N GLU A 113 7.22 -17.50 24.01
CA GLU A 113 5.81 -17.59 24.39
C GLU A 113 5.47 -16.79 25.66
N VAL A 114 6.43 -16.66 26.58
CA VAL A 114 6.26 -15.92 27.84
C VAL A 114 6.23 -14.41 27.56
N ILE A 115 7.20 -13.91 26.77
CA ILE A 115 7.28 -12.49 26.40
C ILE A 115 6.06 -12.09 25.55
N PHE A 116 5.64 -12.94 24.62
CA PHE A 116 4.45 -12.72 23.82
C PHE A 116 3.19 -12.55 24.69
N THR A 117 2.99 -13.44 25.67
CA THR A 117 1.86 -13.39 26.60
C THR A 117 1.86 -12.09 27.42
N GLN A 118 3.04 -11.61 27.85
CA GLN A 118 3.17 -10.36 28.58
C GLN A 118 2.81 -9.14 27.71
N LEU A 119 3.23 -9.13 26.44
CA LEU A 119 2.87 -8.07 25.50
C LEU A 119 1.35 -8.04 25.26
N GLU A 120 0.69 -9.19 25.13
CA GLU A 120 -0.77 -9.26 25.00
C GLU A 120 -1.51 -8.70 26.24
N GLU A 121 -1.05 -9.04 27.44
CA GLU A 121 -1.63 -8.54 28.69
C GLU A 121 -1.52 -7.01 28.80
N ILE A 122 -0.38 -6.44 28.41
CA ILE A 122 -0.16 -4.99 28.38
C ILE A 122 -1.13 -4.33 27.37
N ALA A 123 -1.25 -4.89 26.16
CA ALA A 123 -2.15 -4.39 25.13
C ALA A 123 -3.62 -4.43 25.58
N LYS A 124 -4.05 -5.50 26.27
CA LYS A 124 -5.41 -5.63 26.83
C LYS A 124 -5.71 -4.55 27.88
N LYS A 125 -4.75 -4.22 28.75
CA LYS A 125 -4.91 -3.18 29.78
C LYS A 125 -5.05 -1.78 29.18
N LEU A 126 -4.25 -1.48 28.16
CA LEU A 126 -4.32 -0.21 27.43
C LEU A 126 -5.65 -0.01 26.70
N LYS A 127 -6.30 -1.08 26.23
CA LYS A 127 -7.59 -1.02 25.54
C LYS A 127 -8.79 -0.76 26.48
N ASN A 128 -8.61 -1.03 27.77
CA ASN A 128 -9.63 -0.90 28.80
C ASN A 128 -9.44 0.35 29.69
N SER A 129 -8.47 1.22 29.36
CA SER A 129 -8.19 2.50 30.04
C SER A 129 -8.65 3.66 29.17
#